data_AF-A0A6J0TER0-F1
#
_entry.id   AF-A0A6J0TER0-F1
#
_cell.length_a   1.000
_cell.length_b   1.000
_cell.length_c   1.000
_cell.angle_alpha   90.00
_cell.angle_beta   90.00
_cell.angle_gamma   90.00
#
_symmetry.space_group_name_H-M   'P 1'
#
loop_
_entity.id
_entity.type
_entity.pdbx_description
1 polymer ?
#
loop_
_entity_poly.entity_id
_entity_poly.type
_entity_poly.pdbx_seq_one_letter_code
_entity_poly.pdbx_strand_id
1 'polypeptide(L)'
;MALSNNHICPVHNWIYNLSCELDGPLSCCTLDHIPLVSKCGTLPPESCFFSLICSLGSFMVMLVGLLRYAHVIEHYGSSLLNTLGLGAGWICAAGLIMVGNFQVDHAKVLHYVGAGVAFPTSMLFLFLQSILTYRMAKSRSHYWTGHLRSILAALAFITLIFSGVFFVQQSFILQHVAALCEWMFIINVLVFYGTFTAEFGAISTDTFLVLLKARRTPKSYKVESNSPSMSHVHSHLENLAMM
;
A
#
# COMPACT_ATOMS: atom_id res chain seq x y z
N MET A 1 -11.70 14.07 19.13
CA MET A 1 -10.60 14.48 20.01
C MET A 1 -9.99 15.80 19.52
N ALA A 2 -9.37 15.84 18.34
CA ALA A 2 -8.81 17.09 17.80
C ALA A 2 -9.82 18.26 17.76
N LEU A 3 -11.06 18.01 17.30
CA LEU A 3 -12.12 19.03 17.30
C LEU A 3 -12.51 19.49 18.71
N SER A 4 -12.65 18.56 19.67
CA SER A 4 -13.01 18.92 21.05
C SER A 4 -11.91 19.69 21.79
N ASN A 5 -10.66 19.54 21.34
CA ASN A 5 -9.50 20.27 21.85
C ASN A 5 -9.21 21.56 21.07
N ASN A 6 -10.07 21.97 20.13
CA ASN A 6 -9.87 23.13 19.25
C ASN A 6 -8.58 23.10 18.41
N HIS A 7 -8.02 21.90 18.15
CA HIS A 7 -6.82 21.74 17.34
C HIS A 7 -7.10 21.84 15.82
N ILE A 8 -8.38 21.73 15.42
CA ILE A 8 -8.83 21.80 14.02
C ILE A 8 -10.14 22.58 13.92
N CYS A 9 -10.42 23.05 12.71
CA CYS A 9 -11.68 23.65 12.33
C CYS A 9 -12.86 22.66 12.41
N PRO A 10 -14.06 23.13 12.79
CA PRO A 10 -15.29 22.35 12.70
C PRO A 10 -15.61 21.92 11.26
N VAL A 11 -16.09 20.68 11.11
CA VAL A 11 -16.41 20.07 9.81
C VAL A 11 -17.83 20.44 9.32
N HIS A 12 -18.73 20.83 10.23
CA HIS A 12 -20.16 20.93 9.94
C HIS A 12 -20.64 22.33 9.54
N ASN A 13 -19.97 23.40 9.99
CA ASN A 13 -20.46 24.77 9.81
C ASN A 13 -19.79 25.52 8.65
N TRP A 14 -18.63 25.07 8.14
CA TRP A 14 -17.88 25.71 7.05
C TRP A 14 -17.57 27.21 7.29
N ILE A 15 -17.53 27.64 8.56
CA ILE A 15 -17.22 29.02 8.94
C ILE A 15 -15.74 29.11 9.27
N TYR A 16 -15.00 29.90 8.48
CA TYR A 16 -13.57 30.17 8.68
C TYR A 16 -13.41 31.60 9.19
N ASN A 17 -12.94 31.75 10.43
CA ASN A 17 -12.65 33.05 11.00
C ASN A 17 -11.20 33.41 10.68
N LEU A 18 -10.98 34.44 9.85
CA LEU A 18 -9.64 34.84 9.39
C LEU A 18 -8.76 35.38 10.53
N SER A 19 -9.35 35.75 11.67
CA SER A 19 -8.67 36.33 12.82
C SER A 19 -9.09 35.65 14.11
N CYS A 20 -8.10 35.32 14.94
CA CYS A 20 -8.29 34.75 16.26
C CYS A 20 -8.08 35.88 17.25
N GLU A 21 -9.16 36.45 17.79
CA GLU A 21 -9.05 37.44 18.86
C GLU A 21 -8.43 36.77 20.08
N LEU A 22 -7.38 37.40 20.63
CA LEU A 22 -6.54 36.86 21.71
C LEU A 22 -7.32 36.58 23.02
N ASP A 23 -8.55 37.06 23.17
CA ASP A 23 -9.29 37.05 24.45
C ASP A 23 -10.71 36.43 24.39
N GLY A 24 -11.06 35.67 23.34
CA GLY A 24 -12.37 35.03 23.20
C GLY A 24 -12.34 33.49 23.23
N PRO A 25 -13.39 32.79 23.72
CA PRO A 25 -13.49 31.32 23.68
C PRO A 25 -13.83 30.78 22.27
N LEU A 26 -13.44 31.48 21.19
CA LEU A 26 -13.75 31.10 19.82
C LEU A 26 -12.62 30.26 19.21
N SER A 27 -13.01 29.10 18.67
CA SER A 27 -12.17 28.21 17.87
C SER A 27 -11.48 28.97 16.73
N CYS A 28 -10.17 29.18 16.84
CA CYS A 28 -9.33 29.73 15.78
C CYS A 28 -9.41 28.80 14.56
N CYS A 29 -9.96 29.29 13.45
CA CYS A 29 -10.16 28.48 12.24
C CYS A 29 -9.53 29.16 11.03
N THR A 30 -8.21 29.00 10.93
CA THR A 30 -7.38 29.46 9.80
C THR A 30 -7.06 28.30 8.84
N LEU A 31 -6.36 28.58 7.73
CA LEU A 31 -5.90 27.55 6.79
C LEU A 31 -5.00 26.49 7.45
N ASP A 32 -4.31 26.85 8.54
CA ASP A 32 -3.45 25.91 9.27
C ASP A 32 -4.24 24.87 10.10
N HIS A 33 -5.54 25.10 10.30
CA HIS A 33 -6.42 24.29 11.14
C HIS A 33 -7.42 23.46 10.33
N ILE A 34 -7.29 23.41 9.00
CA ILE A 34 -8.14 22.57 8.14
C ILE A 34 -8.03 21.10 8.61
N PRO A 35 -9.16 20.37 8.72
CA PRO A 35 -9.23 19.05 9.35
C PRO A 35 -8.68 17.90 8.47
N LEU A 36 -7.49 18.10 7.89
CA LEU A 36 -6.69 17.05 7.25
C LEU A 36 -6.40 15.93 8.25
N VAL A 37 -6.20 14.71 7.75
CA VAL A 37 -6.01 13.53 8.62
C VAL A 37 -4.78 13.72 9.51
N SER A 38 -3.67 14.19 8.94
CA SER A 38 -2.45 14.47 9.68
C SER A 38 -2.58 15.62 10.67
N LYS A 39 -3.39 16.64 10.35
CA LYS A 39 -3.68 17.75 11.25
C LYS A 39 -4.45 17.30 12.48
N CYS A 40 -5.44 16.42 12.30
CA CYS A 40 -6.14 15.77 13.41
C CYS A 40 -5.21 14.97 14.35
N GLY A 41 -4.06 14.50 13.85
CA GLY A 41 -3.07 13.71 14.59
C GLY A 41 -1.79 14.47 14.94
N THR A 42 -1.80 15.79 14.99
CA THR A 42 -0.56 16.57 15.14
C THR A 42 -0.14 16.81 16.60
N LEU A 43 -1.09 17.09 17.48
CA LEU A 43 -0.82 17.43 18.88
C LEU A 43 -1.11 16.24 19.81
N PRO A 44 -0.45 16.13 20.98
CA PRO A 44 -0.79 15.13 21.97
C PRO A 44 -2.16 15.39 22.63
N PRO A 45 -2.92 14.34 22.97
CA PRO A 45 -2.59 12.91 22.84
C PRO A 45 -2.91 12.31 21.46
N GLU A 46 -3.52 13.06 20.53
CA GLU A 46 -3.93 12.56 19.22
C GLU A 46 -2.74 12.04 18.38
N SER A 47 -1.59 12.71 18.49
CA SER A 47 -0.37 12.32 17.78
C SER A 47 0.19 10.97 18.20
N CYS A 48 0.02 10.58 19.46
CA CYS A 48 0.39 9.24 19.93
C CYS A 48 -0.49 8.17 19.27
N PHE A 49 -1.81 8.40 19.20
CA PHE A 49 -2.73 7.49 18.52
C PHE A 49 -2.46 7.44 17.01
N PHE A 50 -2.22 8.57 16.37
CA PHE A 50 -1.89 8.64 14.95
C PHE A 50 -0.61 7.85 14.64
N SER A 51 0.45 8.05 15.42
CA SER A 51 1.71 7.31 15.28
C SER A 51 1.50 5.80 15.43
N LEU A 52 0.74 5.38 16.45
CA LEU A 52 0.44 3.97 16.71
C LEU A 52 -0.36 3.34 15.56
N ILE A 53 -1.42 4.00 15.10
CA ILE A 53 -2.28 3.53 14.00
C ILE A 53 -1.48 3.42 12.70
N CYS A 54 -0.69 4.43 12.35
CA CYS A 54 0.15 4.40 11.15
C CYS A 54 1.23 3.31 11.23
N SER A 55 1.83 3.09 12.40
CA SER A 55 2.85 2.05 12.59
C SER A 55 2.26 0.65 12.52
N LEU A 56 1.11 0.42 13.17
CA LEU A 56 0.36 -0.83 13.05
C LEU A 56 -0.11 -1.06 11.60
N GLY A 57 -0.62 -0.01 10.96
CA GLY A 57 -1.05 -0.04 9.56
C GLY A 57 0.09 -0.41 8.62
N SER A 58 1.28 0.17 8.81
CA SER A 58 2.50 -0.18 8.06
C SER A 58 2.85 -1.67 8.18
N PHE A 59 2.86 -2.20 9.41
CA PHE A 59 3.07 -3.62 9.65
C PHE A 59 2.02 -4.50 8.93
N MET A 60 0.75 -4.12 9.03
CA MET A 60 -0.33 -4.86 8.37
C MET A 60 -0.22 -4.81 6.84
N VAL A 61 0.14 -3.67 6.25
CA VAL A 61 0.40 -3.54 4.80
C VAL A 61 1.52 -4.48 4.37
N MET A 62 2.63 -4.53 5.12
CA MET A 62 3.72 -5.45 4.82
C MET A 62 3.28 -6.92 4.88
N LEU A 63 2.53 -7.28 5.93
CA LEU A 63 2.04 -8.65 6.14
C LEU A 63 1.06 -9.06 5.04
N VAL A 64 0.04 -8.25 4.77
CA VAL A 64 -0.94 -8.48 3.70
C VAL A 64 -0.24 -8.57 2.34
N GLY A 65 0.69 -7.67 2.05
CA GLY A 65 1.48 -7.69 0.82
C GLY A 65 2.25 -8.99 0.64
N LEU A 66 2.92 -9.47 1.70
CA LEU A 66 3.68 -10.73 1.67
C LEU A 66 2.77 -11.95 1.49
N LEU A 67 1.67 -12.02 2.25
CA LEU A 67 0.69 -13.11 2.15
C LEU A 67 0.08 -13.15 0.75
N ARG A 68 -0.30 -11.99 0.22
CA ARG A 68 -0.86 -11.87 -1.13
C ARG A 68 0.16 -12.29 -2.19
N TYR A 69 1.40 -11.87 -2.04
CA TYR A 69 2.48 -12.25 -2.94
C TYR A 69 2.67 -13.77 -3.00
N ALA A 70 2.71 -14.44 -1.85
CA ALA A 70 2.82 -15.89 -1.75
C ALA A 70 1.60 -16.59 -2.37
N HIS A 71 0.39 -16.13 -2.06
CA HIS A 71 -0.85 -16.67 -2.59
C HIS A 71 -0.92 -16.59 -4.13
N VAL A 72 -0.50 -15.47 -4.72
CA VAL A 72 -0.43 -15.32 -6.19
C VAL A 72 0.59 -16.28 -6.80
N ILE A 73 1.76 -16.48 -6.19
CA ILE A 73 2.75 -17.45 -6.70
C ILE A 73 2.17 -18.86 -6.69
N GLU A 74 1.50 -19.25 -5.61
CA GLU A 74 0.94 -20.59 -5.45
C GLU A 74 -0.12 -20.90 -6.52
N HIS A 75 -0.98 -19.92 -6.85
CA HIS A 75 -2.17 -20.16 -7.69
C HIS A 75 -2.01 -19.72 -9.16
N TYR A 76 -1.07 -18.80 -9.44
CA TYR A 76 -0.88 -18.17 -10.75
C TYR A 76 0.58 -18.15 -11.21
N GLY A 77 1.53 -18.55 -10.36
CA GLY A 77 2.96 -18.56 -10.68
C GLY A 77 3.66 -17.22 -10.50
N SER A 78 4.94 -17.17 -10.86
CA SER A 78 5.75 -15.95 -10.78
C SER A 78 5.24 -14.91 -11.77
N SER A 79 5.06 -13.67 -11.31
CA SER A 79 4.57 -12.57 -12.12
C SER A 79 5.28 -11.27 -11.75
N LEU A 80 5.67 -10.50 -12.76
CA LEU A 80 6.25 -9.17 -12.55
C LEU A 80 5.27 -8.26 -11.80
N LEU A 81 3.98 -8.31 -12.15
CA LEU A 81 2.94 -7.51 -11.48
C LEU A 81 2.83 -7.84 -10.00
N ASN A 82 3.03 -9.11 -9.64
CA ASN A 82 3.01 -9.54 -8.24
C ASN A 82 4.21 -8.99 -7.46
N THR A 83 5.40 -9.03 -8.09
CA THR A 83 6.63 -8.48 -7.51
C THR A 83 6.57 -6.96 -7.35
N LEU A 84 6.06 -6.25 -8.37
CA LEU A 84 5.80 -4.81 -8.31
C LEU A 84 4.76 -4.48 -7.23
N GLY A 85 3.73 -5.32 -7.09
CA GLY A 85 2.72 -5.18 -6.03
C GLY A 85 3.34 -5.28 -4.64
N LEU A 86 4.16 -6.31 -4.38
CA LEU A 86 4.87 -6.44 -3.10
C LEU A 86 5.76 -5.22 -2.80
N GLY A 87 6.56 -4.81 -3.79
CA GLY A 87 7.43 -3.64 -3.67
C GLY A 87 6.65 -2.36 -3.39
N ALA A 88 5.57 -2.10 -4.11
CA ALA A 88 4.70 -0.95 -3.90
C ALA A 88 4.08 -0.95 -2.48
N GLY A 89 3.65 -2.12 -2.00
CA GLY A 89 3.12 -2.27 -0.63
C GLY A 89 4.16 -1.94 0.43
N TRP A 90 5.41 -2.42 0.29
CA TRP A 90 6.46 -2.14 1.27
C TRP A 90 6.96 -0.69 1.23
N ILE A 91 7.03 -0.08 0.05
CA ILE A 91 7.35 1.35 -0.08
C ILE A 91 6.23 2.18 0.57
N CYS A 92 4.96 1.80 0.36
CA CYS A 92 3.82 2.43 1.04
C CYS A 92 3.94 2.32 2.57
N ALA A 93 4.30 1.14 3.08
CA ALA A 93 4.51 0.91 4.50
C ALA A 93 5.62 1.80 5.09
N ALA A 94 6.72 2.01 4.35
CA ALA A 94 7.78 2.95 4.74
C ALA A 94 7.27 4.41 4.79
N GLY A 95 6.49 4.82 3.78
CA GLY A 95 5.85 6.14 3.78
C GLY A 95 4.89 6.34 4.96
N LEU A 96 4.08 5.32 5.30
CA LEU A 96 3.17 5.32 6.46
C LEU A 96 3.91 5.50 7.79
N ILE A 97 5.08 4.85 7.97
CA ILE A 97 5.92 5.05 9.16
C ILE A 97 6.38 6.50 9.25
N MET A 98 6.83 7.09 8.14
CA MET A 98 7.24 8.49 8.13
C MET A 98 6.07 9.43 8.46
N VAL A 99 4.93 9.28 7.80
CA VAL A 99 3.73 10.09 8.03
C VAL A 99 3.30 10.03 9.49
N GLY A 100 3.24 8.83 10.07
CA GLY A 100 2.77 8.61 11.43
C GLY A 100 3.69 9.20 12.49
N ASN A 101 5.01 9.09 12.31
CA ASN A 101 6.00 9.44 13.34
C ASN A 101 6.58 10.85 13.19
N PHE A 102 6.44 11.49 12.03
CA PHE A 102 6.82 12.87 11.80
C PHE A 102 5.56 13.71 11.61
N GLN A 103 5.12 14.40 12.65
CA GLN A 103 3.90 15.20 12.62
C GLN A 103 4.07 16.42 11.71
N VAL A 104 3.00 16.79 10.98
CA VAL A 104 3.06 17.80 9.92
C VAL A 104 3.51 19.18 10.40
N ASP A 105 3.23 19.56 11.65
CA ASP A 105 3.63 20.86 12.19
C ASP A 105 5.03 20.87 12.84
N HIS A 106 5.56 19.71 13.23
CA HIS A 106 6.88 19.61 13.88
C HIS A 106 7.99 19.18 12.92
N ALA A 107 7.65 18.36 11.91
CA ALA A 107 8.59 17.76 10.97
C ALA A 107 8.01 17.73 9.55
N LYS A 108 7.53 18.89 9.09
CA LYS A 108 6.77 19.09 7.84
C LYS A 108 7.40 18.45 6.60
N VAL A 109 8.71 18.60 6.39
CA VAL A 109 9.41 18.06 5.21
C VAL A 109 9.34 16.53 5.20
N LEU A 110 9.69 15.89 6.32
CA LEU A 110 9.65 14.43 6.44
C LEU A 110 8.22 13.90 6.34
N HIS A 111 7.26 14.60 6.94
CA HIS A 111 5.84 14.26 6.83
C HIS A 111 5.38 14.22 5.37
N TYR A 112 5.61 15.29 4.61
CA TYR A 112 5.17 15.38 3.23
C TYR A 112 5.95 14.45 2.28
N VAL A 113 7.23 14.20 2.55
CA VAL A 113 7.96 13.12 1.85
C VAL A 113 7.30 11.78 2.11
N GLY A 114 6.97 11.48 3.37
CA GLY A 114 6.23 10.27 3.74
C GLY A 114 4.89 10.15 3.02
N ALA A 115 4.10 11.22 2.99
CA ALA A 115 2.79 11.25 2.33
C ALA A 115 2.92 11.10 0.81
N GLY A 116 3.89 11.80 0.21
CA GLY A 116 4.22 11.71 -1.22
C GLY A 116 4.75 10.33 -1.64
N VAL A 117 5.27 9.54 -0.70
CA VAL A 117 5.62 8.13 -0.93
C VAL A 117 4.40 7.22 -0.70
N ALA A 118 3.72 7.35 0.44
CA ALA A 118 2.64 6.45 0.85
C ALA A 118 1.45 6.49 -0.12
N PHE A 119 0.94 7.69 -0.46
CA PHE A 119 -0.29 7.80 -1.23
C PHE A 119 -0.14 7.27 -2.67
N PRO A 120 0.88 7.67 -3.46
CA PRO A 120 1.03 7.14 -4.82
C PRO A 120 1.35 5.65 -4.86
N THR A 121 2.18 5.15 -3.93
CA THR A 121 2.52 3.71 -3.91
C THR A 121 1.40 2.83 -3.41
N SER A 122 0.56 3.30 -2.47
CA SER A 122 -0.71 2.64 -2.16
C SER A 122 -1.62 2.59 -3.38
N MET A 123 -1.71 3.66 -4.17
CA MET A 123 -2.54 3.67 -5.37
C MET A 123 -2.04 2.66 -6.41
N LEU A 124 -0.72 2.60 -6.63
CA LEU A 124 -0.11 1.60 -7.49
C LEU A 124 -0.41 0.18 -6.98
N PHE A 125 -0.30 -0.08 -5.68
CA PHE A 125 -0.65 -1.37 -5.08
C PHE A 125 -2.10 -1.76 -5.38
N LEU A 126 -3.05 -0.85 -5.14
CA LEU A 126 -4.47 -1.09 -5.38
C LEU A 126 -4.76 -1.46 -6.84
N PHE A 127 -4.18 -0.74 -7.81
CA PHE A 127 -4.34 -1.06 -9.23
C PHE A 127 -3.75 -2.43 -9.60
N LEU A 128 -2.51 -2.70 -9.17
CA LEU A 128 -1.86 -3.98 -9.45
C LEU A 128 -2.64 -5.14 -8.84
N GLN A 129 -3.13 -5.00 -7.61
CA GLN A 129 -3.92 -6.03 -6.96
C GLN A 129 -5.30 -6.23 -7.60
N SER A 130 -5.97 -5.18 -8.09
CA SER A 130 -7.20 -5.30 -8.86
C SER A 130 -6.99 -6.09 -10.16
N ILE A 131 -5.92 -5.80 -10.90
CA ILE A 131 -5.55 -6.53 -12.12
C ILE A 131 -5.24 -7.99 -11.81
N LEU A 132 -4.42 -8.26 -10.79
CA LEU A 132 -4.08 -9.62 -10.38
C LEU A 132 -5.32 -10.40 -9.92
N THR A 133 -6.24 -9.75 -9.21
CA THR A 133 -7.50 -10.37 -8.76
C THR A 133 -8.31 -10.88 -9.94
N TYR A 134 -8.47 -10.08 -11.00
CA TYR A 134 -9.14 -10.54 -12.21
C TYR A 134 -8.39 -11.65 -12.94
N ARG A 135 -7.06 -11.54 -13.07
CA ARG A 135 -6.25 -12.59 -13.72
C ARG A 135 -6.34 -13.94 -13.00
N MET A 136 -6.56 -13.92 -11.68
CA MET A 136 -6.71 -15.10 -10.85
C MET A 136 -8.17 -15.59 -10.73
N ALA A 137 -9.15 -14.84 -11.26
CA ALA A 137 -10.56 -15.15 -11.07
C ALA A 137 -10.97 -16.40 -11.89
N LYS A 138 -11.38 -17.46 -11.18
CA LYS A 138 -11.89 -18.71 -11.78
C LYS A 138 -13.37 -18.96 -11.48
N SER A 139 -13.93 -18.27 -10.49
CA SER A 139 -15.32 -18.43 -10.06
C SER A 139 -16.05 -17.09 -10.08
N ARG A 140 -17.39 -17.12 -10.11
CA ARG A 140 -18.23 -15.92 -10.06
C ARG A 140 -17.93 -15.05 -8.84
N SER A 141 -17.66 -15.66 -7.68
CA SER A 141 -17.28 -14.95 -6.46
C SER A 141 -15.97 -14.17 -6.62
N HIS A 142 -14.98 -14.76 -7.31
CA HIS A 142 -13.69 -14.10 -7.53
C HIS A 142 -13.85 -12.92 -8.49
N TYR A 143 -14.69 -13.04 -9.52
CA TYR A 143 -15.02 -11.92 -10.41
C TYR A 143 -15.71 -10.77 -9.66
N TRP A 144 -16.67 -11.07 -8.77
CA TRP A 144 -17.30 -10.05 -7.92
C TRP A 144 -16.27 -9.32 -7.06
N THR A 145 -15.32 -10.04 -6.47
CA THR A 145 -14.20 -9.45 -5.71
C THR A 145 -13.34 -8.55 -6.60
N GLY A 146 -13.06 -8.98 -7.83
CA GLY A 146 -12.36 -8.16 -8.84
C GLY A 146 -13.09 -6.86 -9.18
N HIS A 147 -14.41 -6.91 -9.38
CA HIS A 147 -15.25 -5.73 -9.61
C HIS A 147 -15.22 -4.79 -8.41
N LEU A 148 -15.43 -5.32 -7.20
CA LEU A 148 -15.37 -4.53 -5.97
C LEU A 148 -14.02 -3.82 -5.83
N ARG A 149 -12.91 -4.54 -5.96
CA ARG A 149 -11.56 -3.96 -5.87
C ARG A 149 -11.30 -2.91 -6.94
N SER A 150 -11.81 -3.10 -8.15
CA SER A 150 -11.63 -2.13 -9.23
C SER A 150 -12.43 -0.86 -9.01
N ILE A 151 -13.66 -0.97 -8.49
CA ILE A 151 -14.48 0.18 -8.09
C ILE A 151 -13.82 0.94 -6.95
N LEU A 152 -13.33 0.23 -5.92
CA LEU A 152 -12.58 0.84 -4.82
C LEU A 152 -11.32 1.56 -5.32
N ALA A 153 -10.52 0.91 -6.17
CA ALA A 153 -9.32 1.52 -6.75
C ALA A 153 -9.65 2.77 -7.60
N ALA A 154 -10.71 2.73 -8.40
CA ALA A 154 -11.16 3.90 -9.16
C ALA A 154 -11.61 5.05 -8.23
N LEU A 155 -12.39 4.74 -7.19
CA LEU A 155 -12.83 5.73 -6.21
C LEU A 155 -11.65 6.35 -5.45
N ALA A 156 -10.71 5.52 -4.99
CA ALA A 156 -9.48 5.97 -4.34
C ALA A 156 -8.64 6.86 -5.26
N PHE A 157 -8.52 6.52 -6.55
CA PHE A 157 -7.80 7.35 -7.51
C PHE A 157 -8.46 8.73 -7.66
N ILE A 158 -9.78 8.76 -7.84
CA ILE A 158 -10.54 10.00 -7.99
C ILE A 158 -10.40 10.88 -6.75
N THR A 159 -10.57 10.32 -5.54
CA THR A 159 -10.45 11.09 -4.30
C THR A 159 -9.02 11.57 -4.04
N LEU A 160 -8.00 10.77 -4.37
CA LEU A 160 -6.60 11.20 -4.26
C LEU A 160 -6.29 12.38 -5.18
N ILE A 161 -6.75 12.33 -6.44
CA ILE A 161 -6.56 13.42 -7.41
C ILE A 161 -7.27 14.69 -6.93
N PHE A 162 -8.53 14.60 -6.51
CA PHE A 162 -9.25 15.78 -6.00
C PHE A 162 -8.60 16.34 -4.72
N SER A 163 -8.16 15.48 -3.81
CA SER A 163 -7.43 15.90 -2.61
C SER A 163 -6.19 16.71 -2.99
N GLY A 164 -5.34 16.19 -3.89
CA GLY A 164 -4.15 16.90 -4.34
C GLY A 164 -4.43 18.22 -5.07
N VAL A 165 -5.40 18.22 -6.00
CA VAL A 165 -5.77 19.41 -6.79
C VAL A 165 -6.33 20.52 -5.92
N PHE A 166 -7.16 20.18 -4.94
CA PHE A 166 -7.76 21.17 -4.04
C PHE A 166 -6.82 21.60 -2.92
N PHE A 167 -5.91 20.73 -2.47
CA PHE A 167 -4.93 21.03 -1.43
C PHE A 167 -3.98 22.17 -1.83
N VAL A 168 -3.57 22.25 -3.10
CA VAL A 168 -2.67 23.32 -3.59
C VAL A 168 -3.34 24.69 -3.70
N GLN A 169 -4.66 24.76 -3.56
CA GLN A 169 -5.41 26.01 -3.70
C GLN A 169 -5.41 26.82 -2.41
N GLN A 170 -5.29 28.14 -2.51
CA GLN A 170 -5.38 29.08 -1.38
C GLN A 170 -6.85 29.44 -1.09
N SER A 171 -7.70 28.43 -0.87
CA SER A 171 -9.12 28.61 -0.57
C SER A 171 -9.52 27.68 0.56
N PHE A 172 -10.11 28.25 1.62
CA PHE A 172 -10.60 27.49 2.77
C PHE A 172 -11.57 26.39 2.37
N ILE A 173 -12.53 26.72 1.49
CA ILE A 173 -13.54 25.78 0.99
C ILE A 173 -12.84 24.63 0.25
N LEU A 174 -11.90 24.94 -0.65
CA LEU A 174 -11.22 23.90 -1.43
C LEU A 174 -10.32 23.03 -0.55
N GLN A 175 -9.55 23.60 0.38
CA GLN A 175 -8.74 22.80 1.29
C GLN A 175 -9.58 21.93 2.23
N HIS A 176 -10.76 22.39 2.64
CA HIS A 176 -11.68 21.55 3.40
C HIS A 176 -12.23 20.39 2.57
N VAL A 177 -12.60 20.65 1.31
CA VAL A 177 -12.95 19.57 0.36
C VAL A 177 -11.75 18.62 0.15
N ALA A 178 -10.52 19.15 0.09
CA ALA A 178 -9.31 18.34 -0.01
C ALA A 178 -9.15 17.38 1.18
N ALA A 179 -9.45 17.85 2.39
CA ALA A 179 -9.45 17.04 3.60
C ALA A 179 -10.54 15.97 3.57
N LEU A 180 -11.77 16.29 3.13
CA LEU A 180 -12.82 15.30 2.94
C LEU A 180 -12.40 14.20 1.94
N CYS A 181 -11.80 14.61 0.82
CA CYS A 181 -11.26 13.67 -0.18
C CYS A 181 -10.12 12.82 0.39
N GLU A 182 -9.24 13.38 1.22
CA GLU A 182 -8.17 12.63 1.91
C GLU A 182 -8.75 11.56 2.83
N TRP A 183 -9.71 11.92 3.69
CA TRP A 183 -10.40 10.97 4.57
C TRP A 183 -11.10 9.86 3.78
N MET A 184 -11.81 10.22 2.71
CA MET A 184 -12.46 9.25 1.82
C MET A 184 -11.44 8.30 1.18
N PHE A 185 -10.30 8.83 0.71
CA PHE A 185 -9.21 8.03 0.16
C PHE A 185 -8.70 7.00 1.18
N ILE A 186 -8.37 7.43 2.40
CA ILE A 186 -7.84 6.54 3.45
C ILE A 186 -8.85 5.45 3.82
N ILE A 187 -10.12 5.82 4.06
CA ILE A 187 -11.18 4.86 4.38
C ILE A 187 -11.34 3.85 3.24
N ASN A 188 -11.32 4.32 1.99
CA ASN A 188 -11.44 3.44 0.82
C ASN A 188 -10.27 2.44 0.74
N VAL A 189 -9.04 2.91 0.97
CA VAL A 189 -7.85 2.05 1.03
C VAL A 189 -7.99 1.01 2.14
N LEU A 190 -8.45 1.39 3.34
CA LEU A 190 -8.67 0.45 4.44
C LEU A 190 -9.71 -0.62 4.08
N VAL A 191 -10.83 -0.23 3.45
CA VAL A 191 -11.86 -1.17 2.96
C VAL A 191 -11.26 -2.10 1.89
N PHE A 192 -10.44 -1.59 0.97
CA PHE A 192 -9.73 -2.39 -0.02
C PHE A 192 -8.85 -3.45 0.64
N TYR A 193 -8.02 -3.08 1.63
CA TYR A 193 -7.22 -4.04 2.39
C TYR A 193 -8.09 -5.07 3.13
N GLY A 194 -9.23 -4.62 3.66
CA GLY A 194 -10.25 -5.47 4.28
C GLY A 194 -10.74 -6.60 3.36
N THR A 195 -10.80 -6.38 2.05
CA THR A 195 -11.22 -7.42 1.09
C THR A 195 -10.29 -8.64 1.06
N PHE A 196 -9.03 -8.52 1.50
CA PHE A 196 -8.12 -9.66 1.58
C PHE A 196 -8.41 -10.56 2.78
N THR A 197 -9.11 -10.09 3.81
CA THR A 197 -9.42 -10.90 5.01
C THR A 197 -10.23 -12.15 4.65
N ALA A 198 -11.17 -12.05 3.71
CA ALA A 198 -11.95 -13.18 3.22
C ALA A 198 -11.09 -14.20 2.46
N GLU A 199 -10.06 -13.75 1.74
CA GLU A 199 -9.11 -14.62 1.03
C GLU A 199 -8.13 -15.30 1.99
N PHE A 200 -7.70 -14.58 3.03
CA PHE A 200 -6.75 -15.09 4.02
C PHE A 200 -7.39 -15.93 5.11
N GLY A 201 -8.69 -15.76 5.39
CA GLY A 201 -9.44 -16.67 6.25
C GLY A 201 -9.54 -18.09 5.70
N ALA A 202 -9.30 -18.27 4.40
CA ALA A 202 -9.21 -19.57 3.74
C ALA A 202 -7.77 -20.11 3.60
N ILE A 203 -6.75 -19.37 4.08
CA ILE A 203 -5.35 -19.81 4.01
C ILE A 203 -5.12 -20.97 4.99
N SER A 204 -4.93 -22.16 4.43
CA SER A 204 -4.46 -23.38 5.09
C SER A 204 -2.98 -23.24 5.52
N THR A 205 -2.54 -24.10 6.44
CA THR A 205 -1.15 -24.31 6.88
C THR A 205 -0.14 -24.42 5.71
N ASP A 206 -0.62 -24.80 4.52
CA ASP A 206 0.17 -24.98 3.29
C ASP A 206 0.82 -23.69 2.76
N THR A 207 0.14 -22.54 2.82
CA THR A 207 0.74 -21.26 2.39
C THR A 207 1.87 -20.85 3.35
N PHE A 208 1.76 -21.18 4.63
CA PHE A 208 2.84 -20.99 5.60
C PHE A 208 4.04 -21.90 5.30
N LEU A 209 3.79 -23.14 4.84
CA LEU A 209 4.84 -24.05 4.39
C LEU A 209 5.54 -23.59 3.11
N VAL A 210 4.86 -22.88 2.20
CA VAL A 210 5.49 -22.27 1.01
C VAL A 210 6.48 -21.18 1.42
N LEU A 211 6.11 -20.30 2.37
CA LEU A 211 7.04 -19.30 2.93
C LEU A 211 8.25 -19.96 3.62
N LEU A 212 8.03 -21.08 4.30
CA LEU A 212 9.11 -21.85 4.95
C LEU A 212 9.98 -22.63 3.95
N LYS A 213 9.42 -23.15 2.86
CA LYS A 213 10.15 -23.85 1.80
C LYS A 213 10.96 -22.90 0.92
N ALA A 214 10.46 -21.71 0.63
CA ALA A 214 11.22 -20.66 -0.06
C ALA A 214 12.51 -20.27 0.70
N ARG A 215 12.54 -20.45 2.03
CA ARG A 215 13.74 -20.30 2.86
C ARG A 215 14.71 -21.48 2.78
N ARG A 216 14.24 -22.68 2.37
CA ARG A 216 15.03 -23.93 2.36
C ARG A 216 15.71 -24.24 1.03
N THR A 217 15.52 -23.46 -0.02
CA THR A 217 16.29 -23.59 -1.27
C THR A 217 17.35 -22.49 -1.43
N PRO A 218 18.47 -22.53 -0.70
CA PRO A 218 19.70 -21.90 -1.17
C PRO A 218 20.30 -22.74 -2.32
N LYS A 219 20.65 -22.04 -3.41
CA LYS A 219 21.41 -22.47 -4.58
C LYS A 219 22.25 -23.75 -4.40
N SER A 220 21.82 -24.86 -5.00
CA SER A 220 22.75 -25.92 -5.40
C SER A 220 23.16 -25.65 -6.86
N TYR A 221 24.25 -24.90 -7.02
CA TYR A 221 24.99 -24.88 -8.28
C TYR A 221 25.67 -26.25 -8.40
N LYS A 222 25.15 -27.14 -9.25
CA LYS A 222 25.94 -28.28 -9.73
C LYS A 222 27.03 -27.74 -10.65
N VAL A 223 28.26 -27.69 -10.14
CA VAL A 223 29.47 -27.62 -10.97
C VAL A 223 29.72 -29.05 -11.47
N GLU A 224 29.37 -29.32 -12.72
CA GLU A 224 29.92 -30.48 -13.43
C GLU A 224 31.34 -30.11 -13.87
N SER A 225 32.32 -30.53 -13.07
CA SER A 225 33.73 -30.49 -13.45
C SER A 225 34.05 -31.69 -14.33
N ASN A 226 34.06 -31.46 -15.63
CA ASN A 226 34.80 -32.28 -16.60
C ASN A 226 36.27 -32.38 -16.21
N SER A 227 36.85 -33.57 -16.23
CA SER A 227 38.27 -33.74 -16.57
C SER A 227 38.57 -35.13 -17.16
N PRO A 228 39.57 -35.25 -18.06
CA PRO A 228 39.67 -36.34 -19.03
C PRO A 228 40.87 -37.28 -18.81
N SER A 229 40.80 -38.51 -19.34
CA SER A 229 41.87 -39.44 -19.78
C SER A 229 41.28 -40.87 -19.79
N MET A 230 41.63 -41.83 -20.65
CA MET A 230 42.63 -41.97 -21.70
C MET A 230 42.21 -43.12 -22.63
N SER A 231 42.60 -43.00 -23.90
CA SER A 231 42.81 -44.01 -24.97
C SER A 231 42.64 -45.52 -24.68
N HIS A 232 41.87 -46.20 -25.54
CA HIS A 232 42.16 -47.51 -26.16
C HIS A 232 41.17 -47.71 -27.34
N VAL A 233 41.57 -47.46 -28.61
CA VAL A 233 41.94 -48.46 -29.63
C VAL A 233 40.96 -49.65 -29.72
N HIS A 234 40.11 -49.71 -30.76
CA HIS A 234 40.19 -50.68 -31.88
C HIS A 234 38.89 -50.75 -32.72
N SER A 235 39.04 -50.74 -34.06
CA SER A 235 38.19 -51.34 -35.13
C SER A 235 36.68 -51.00 -35.17
N HIS A 236 36.02 -50.68 -36.28
CA HIS A 236 36.20 -51.07 -37.68
C HIS A 236 35.32 -50.10 -38.49
N LEU A 237 35.88 -49.38 -39.47
CA LEU A 237 35.11 -48.68 -40.50
C LEU A 237 35.24 -49.53 -41.75
N GLU A 238 34.14 -50.12 -42.22
CA GLU A 238 33.89 -50.48 -43.62
C GLU A 238 32.50 -51.10 -43.73
N ASN A 239 31.52 -50.31 -44.20
CA ASN A 239 30.93 -50.58 -45.51
C ASN A 239 29.98 -49.47 -45.95
N LEU A 240 30.23 -49.05 -47.18
CA LEU A 240 29.47 -48.12 -48.00
C LEU A 240 28.15 -48.74 -48.49
N ALA A 241 27.19 -47.83 -48.71
CA ALA A 241 26.28 -47.74 -49.85
C ALA A 241 25.09 -48.72 -50.00
N MET A 242 23.93 -48.09 -50.18
CA MET A 242 22.89 -48.43 -51.16
C MET A 242 22.32 -49.86 -51.16
N MET A 243 21.26 -50.09 -50.37
CA MET A 243 19.90 -50.46 -50.80
C MET A 243 18.99 -50.59 -49.58
#